data_AF-A0A4U8SCR7-F1
#
_entry.id   AF-A0A4U8SCR7-F1
#
_cell.length_a   1.000
_cell.length_b   1.000
_cell.length_c   1.000
_cell.angle_alpha   90.00
_cell.angle_beta   90.00
_cell.angle_gamma   90.00
#
_symmetry.space_group_name_H-M   'P 1'
#
loop_
_entity.id
_entity.type
_entity.pdbx_description
1 polymer ?
#
loop_
_entity_poly.entity_id
_entity_poly.type
_entity_poly.pdbx_seq_one_letter_code
_entity_poly.pdbx_strand_id
1 'polypeptide(L)' 'MKYTDINIKTVEELKALLKEKETLLFELNLKLRTMQLTNSSEIRVARKDIARIKTALSEKRRA' A
#
# COMPACT_ATOMS: atom_id res chain seq x y z
N MET A 1 -2.21 -7.29 2.97
CA MET A 1 -0.98 -8.13 2.96
C MET A 1 -0.56 -8.53 4.37
N LYS A 2 0.04 -9.72 4.56
CA LYS A 2 0.76 -10.07 5.81
C LYS A 2 2.16 -9.44 5.78
N TYR A 3 2.64 -9.01 6.94
CA TYR A 3 3.92 -8.29 7.12
C TYR A 3 5.15 -9.16 6.75
N THR A 4 5.00 -10.47 6.86
CA THR A 4 6.03 -11.48 6.57
C THR A 4 6.51 -11.45 5.13
N ASP A 5 5.61 -11.20 4.16
CA ASP A 5 5.96 -11.16 2.73
C ASP A 5 6.61 -9.84 2.30
N ILE A 6 6.51 -8.81 3.14
CA ILE A 6 7.04 -7.47 2.87
C ILE A 6 8.49 -7.38 3.37
N ASN A 7 8.83 -8.05 4.46
CA ASN A 7 10.19 -7.96 5.03
C ASN A 7 11.25 -8.70 4.18
N ILE A 8 10.84 -9.74 3.45
CA ILE A 8 11.71 -10.54 2.56
C ILE A 8 12.11 -9.74 1.31
N LYS A 9 11.27 -8.81 0.84
CA LYS A 9 11.47 -8.08 -0.42
C LYS A 9 12.54 -7.00 -0.32
N THR A 10 13.34 -6.84 -1.36
CA THR A 10 14.41 -5.82 -1.45
C THR A 10 13.83 -4.39 -1.43
N VAL A 11 14.67 -3.42 -1.09
CA VAL A 11 14.27 -2.00 -0.97
C VAL A 11 13.66 -1.45 -2.28
N GLU A 12 14.12 -1.96 -3.42
CA GLU A 12 13.64 -1.60 -4.76
C GLU A 12 12.24 -2.16 -5.03
N GLU A 13 12.01 -3.44 -4.71
CA GLU A 13 10.68 -4.07 -4.82
C GLU A 13 9.65 -3.42 -3.89
N LEU A 14 10.07 -2.99 -2.70
CA LEU A 14 9.22 -2.25 -1.77
C LEU A 14 8.82 -0.88 -2.32
N LYS A 15 9.73 -0.18 -3.01
CA LYS A 15 9.41 1.08 -3.68
C LYS A 15 8.47 0.88 -4.88
N ALA A 16 8.67 -0.18 -5.66
CA ALA A 16 7.79 -0.52 -6.78
C ALA A 16 6.36 -0.82 -6.28
N LEU A 17 6.22 -1.66 -5.26
CA LEU A 17 4.95 -1.98 -4.63
C LEU A 17 4.28 -0.76 -3.99
N LEU A 18 5.06 0.15 -3.41
CA LEU A 18 4.53 1.39 -2.84
C LEU A 18 3.85 2.23 -3.93
N LYS A 19 4.48 2.36 -5.10
CA LYS A 19 3.94 3.12 -6.23
C LYS A 19 2.66 2.49 -6.77
N GLU A 20 2.62 1.17 -6.92
CA GLU A 20 1.41 0.43 -7.31
C GLU A 20 0.26 0.60 -6.31
N LYS A 21 0.55 0.57 -5.01
CA LYS A 21 -0.50 0.74 -3.98
C LYS A 21 -1.00 2.19 -3.91
N GLU A 22 -0.16 3.17 -4.20
CA GLU A 22 -0.57 4.57 -4.29
C GLU A 22 -1.46 4.84 -5.51
N THR A 23 -1.17 4.25 -6.68
CA THR A 23 -2.06 4.35 -7.85
C THR A 23 -3.39 3.67 -7.60
N LEU A 24 -3.39 2.50 -6.96
CA LEU A 24 -4.60 1.77 -6.59
C LEU A 24 -5.46 2.58 -5.60
N LEU A 25 -4.83 3.26 -4.62
CA LEU A 25 -5.53 4.18 -3.71
C LEU A 25 -6.14 5.37 -4.47
N PHE A 26 -5.43 5.90 -5.47
CA PHE A 26 -5.93 6.99 -6.30
C PHE A 26 -7.17 6.56 -7.11
N GLU A 27 -7.12 5.39 -7.75
CA GLU A 27 -8.26 4.80 -8.46
C GLU A 27 -9.46 4.55 -7.53
N LEU A 28 -9.21 4.02 -6.33
CA LEU A 28 -10.27 3.81 -5.34
C LEU A 28 -10.90 5.13 -4.86
N ASN A 29 -10.09 6.19 -4.70
CA ASN A 29 -10.60 7.52 -4.37
C ASN A 29 -11.39 8.14 -5.53
N LEU A 30 -10.99 7.88 -6.78
CA LEU A 30 -11.77 8.29 -7.96
C LEU A 30 -13.12 7.57 -8.00
N LYS A 31 -13.13 6.24 -7.81
CA LYS A 31 -14.37 5.44 -7.72
C LYS A 31 -15.27 5.87 -6.57
N LEU A 32 -14.68 6.29 -5.45
CA LEU A 32 -15.43 6.88 -4.33
C LEU A 32 -16.11 8.18 -4.74
N ARG A 33 -15.38 9.07 -5.44
CA ARG A 33 -15.92 10.35 -5.92
C ARG A 33 -17.00 10.18 -6.97
N THR A 34 -16.91 9.17 -7.83
CA THR A 34 -17.97 8.85 -8.82
C THR A 34 -19.16 8.11 -8.20
N MET A 35 -19.17 7.88 -6.88
CA MET A 35 -20.18 7.10 -6.15
C MET A 35 -20.35 5.66 -6.67
N GLN A 36 -19.36 5.14 -7.40
CA GLN A 36 -19.35 3.76 -7.93
C GLN A 36 -18.62 2.79 -6.99
N LEU A 37 -18.18 3.25 -5.83
CA LEU A 37 -17.43 2.42 -4.90
C LEU A 37 -18.38 1.49 -4.13
N THR A 38 -18.32 0.21 -4.47
CA THR A 38 -19.10 -0.85 -3.81
C THR A 38 -18.53 -1.26 -2.47
N ASN A 39 -17.22 -1.05 -2.23
CA ASN A 39 -16.54 -1.48 -1.03
C ASN A 39 -15.58 -0.43 -0.45
N SER A 40 -16.05 0.36 0.51
CA SER A 40 -15.25 1.37 1.22
C SER A 40 -14.12 0.77 2.07
N SER A 41 -14.15 -0.53 2.36
CA SER A 41 -13.13 -1.20 3.16
C SER A 41 -11.80 -1.33 2.42
N GLU A 42 -11.83 -1.38 1.08
CA GLU A 42 -10.63 -1.50 0.24
C GLU A 42 -9.70 -0.28 0.39
N ILE A 43 -10.26 0.91 0.53
CA ILE A 43 -9.49 2.14 0.81
C ILE A 43 -8.72 2.00 2.13
N ARG A 44 -9.37 1.46 3.16
CA ARG A 44 -8.74 1.25 4.47
C ARG A 44 -7.63 0.20 4.39
N VAL A 45 -7.84 -0.87 3.63
CA VAL A 45 -6.84 -1.93 3.43
C VAL A 45 -5.64 -1.39 2.64
N ALA A 46 -5.86 -0.66 1.55
CA ALA A 46 -4.81 -0.04 0.76
C ALA A 46 -3.95 0.92 1.60
N ARG A 47 -4.59 1.77 2.44
CA ARG A 47 -3.86 2.66 3.37
C ARG A 47 -3.01 1.88 4.38
N LYS A 48 -3.53 0.78 4.95
CA LYS A 48 -2.79 -0.08 5.88
C LYS A 48 -1.61 -0.77 5.18
N ASP A 49 -1.78 -1.22 3.95
CA ASP A 49 -0.71 -1.87 3.18
C ASP A 49 0.40 -0.87 2.84
N ILE A 50 0.07 0.38 2.45
CA ILE A 50 1.07 1.46 2.27
C ILE A 50 1.84 1.73 3.56
N ALA A 51 1.14 1.81 4.70
CA ALA A 51 1.78 2.05 5.99
C ALA A 51 2.78 0.95 6.35
N ARG A 52 2.41 -0.33 6.16
CA ARG A 52 3.31 -1.48 6.39
C ARG A 52 4.55 -1.44 5.50
N ILE A 53 4.41 -1.08 4.22
CA ILE A 53 5.56 -0.94 3.30
C ILE A 53 6.49 0.18 3.76
N LYS A 54 5.95 1.33 4.18
CA LYS A 54 6.74 2.44 4.73
C LYS A 54 7.47 2.05 6.02
N THR A 55 6.83 1.26 6.89
CA THR A 55 7.47 0.72 8.10
C THR A 55 8.64 -0.20 7.75
N ALA A 56 8.47 -1.17 6.84
CA ALA A 56 9.54 -2.07 6.42
C ALA A 56 10.72 -1.32 5.76
N LEU A 57 10.44 -0.29 4.97
CA LEU A 57 11.48 0.59 4.42
C LEU A 57 12.24 1.35 5.53
N SER A 58 11.53 1.81 6.56
CA SER A 58 12.15 2.48 7.70
C SER A 58 12.98 1.51 8.56
N GLU A 59 12.55 0.26 8.73
CA GLU A 59 13.32 -0.77 9.43
C GLU A 59 14.62 -1.08 8.68
N LYS A 60 14.55 -1.29 7.36
CA LYS A 60 15.75 -1.53 6.52
C LYS A 60 16.71 -0.34 6.42
N ARG A 61 16.24 0.87 6.70
CA ARG A 61 17.10 2.07 6.77
C ARG A 61 17.77 2.24 8.15
N ARG A 62 17.18 1.66 9.20
CA ARG A 62 17.68 1.74 10.58
C ARG A 62 18.60 0.57 10.95
N ALA A 63 18.43 -0.58 10.30
CA ALA A 63 19.35 -1.71 10.35
C ALA A 63 20.60 -1.41 9.50
#